data_AF-A0A535IIG5-F1
#
_entry.id   AF-A0A535IIG5-F1
#
_cell.length_a   1.000
_cell.length_b   1.000
_cell.length_c   1.000
_cell.angle_alpha   90.00
_cell.angle_beta   90.00
_cell.angle_gamma   90.00
#
_symmetry.space_group_name_H-M   'P 1'
#
loop_
_entity.id
_entity.type
_entity.pdbx_description
1 polymer ?
#
loop_
_entity_poly.entity_id
_entity_poly.type
_entity_poly.pdbx_seq_one_letter_code
_entity_poly.pdbx_strand_id
1 'polypeptide(L)'
;AASRLFRVDLTPPRAALGKNTIENMQSGIIFGHVGLVQGLISRLRKEIPGVTDESEVKIIAHGGLGELMAPIIPEIQHVNPFLPLEGLRLAYARLRG
;
A
#
# COMPACT_ATOMS: atom_id res chain seq x y z
N ALA A 1 24.13 -12.74 5.53
CA ALA A 1 25.12 -11.65 5.48
C ALA A 1 24.39 -10.32 5.44
N ALA A 2 24.39 -9.58 6.56
CA ALA A 2 23.82 -8.22 6.69
C ALA A 2 24.10 -7.68 8.13
N SER A 3 25.36 -7.61 8.56
CA SER A 3 25.75 -7.36 9.96
C SER A 3 25.87 -5.88 10.37
N ARG A 4 25.59 -4.93 9.46
CA ARG A 4 25.72 -3.47 9.69
C ARG A 4 24.51 -2.66 9.22
N LEU A 5 23.35 -3.29 9.11
CA LEU A 5 22.12 -2.59 8.78
C LEU A 5 21.61 -1.85 10.02
N PHE A 6 21.83 -0.53 10.04
CA PHE A 6 21.25 0.36 11.04
C PHE A 6 19.72 0.34 10.92
N ARG A 7 19.01 0.68 12.00
CA ARG A 7 17.56 0.88 11.95
C ARG A 7 17.30 2.08 11.03
N VAL A 8 16.62 1.84 9.91
CA VAL A 8 16.31 2.86 8.91
C VAL A 8 14.85 3.25 9.07
N ASP A 9 14.60 4.54 9.31
CA ASP A 9 13.24 5.05 9.31
C ASP A 9 12.64 4.97 7.91
N LEU A 10 11.38 4.55 7.84
CA LEU A 10 10.63 4.47 6.59
C LEU A 10 10.18 5.86 6.20
N THR A 11 11.00 6.53 5.41
CA THR A 11 10.68 7.83 4.81
C THR A 11 10.68 7.67 3.29
N PRO A 12 9.71 8.23 2.56
CA PRO A 12 9.70 8.16 1.10
C PRO A 12 10.97 8.82 0.53
N PRO A 13 11.80 8.07 -0.21
CA PRO A 13 13.03 8.61 -0.76
C PRO A 13 12.73 9.56 -1.92
N ARG A 14 13.54 10.61 -2.06
CA ARG A 14 13.37 11.63 -3.11
C ARG A 14 13.66 11.10 -4.52
N ALA A 15 14.44 10.02 -4.62
CA ALA A 15 14.84 9.39 -5.87
C ALA A 15 15.11 7.90 -5.66
N ALA A 16 14.97 7.10 -6.72
CA ALA A 16 15.27 5.67 -6.68
C ALA A 16 16.78 5.37 -6.58
N LEU A 17 17.63 6.22 -7.15
CA LEU A 17 19.08 6.09 -7.00
C LEU A 17 19.52 6.88 -5.76
N GLY A 18 19.85 6.16 -4.68
CA GLY A 18 20.33 6.76 -3.44
C GLY A 18 21.80 7.18 -3.52
N LYS A 19 22.17 8.24 -2.81
CA LYS A 19 23.54 8.79 -2.76
C LYS A 19 24.38 8.24 -1.61
N ASN A 20 23.77 7.51 -0.69
CA ASN A 20 24.42 6.85 0.43
C ASN A 20 23.72 5.53 0.77
N THR A 21 24.30 4.75 1.69
CA THR A 21 23.78 3.44 2.07
C THR A 21 22.34 3.50 2.61
N ILE A 22 22.00 4.51 3.39
CA ILE A 22 20.66 4.67 3.98
C ILE A 22 19.63 4.94 2.88
N GLU A 23 19.89 5.91 2.00
CA GLU A 23 19.00 6.24 0.88
C GLU A 23 18.80 5.05 -0.07
N ASN A 24 19.86 4.27 -0.34
CA ASN A 24 19.75 3.07 -1.17
C ASN A 24 18.89 1.99 -0.52
N MET A 25 18.97 1.81 0.80
CA MET A 25 18.09 0.91 1.54
C MET A 25 16.63 1.39 1.55
N GLN A 26 16.40 2.68 1.83
CA GLN A 26 15.05 3.28 1.78
C GLN A 26 14.42 3.13 0.40
N SER A 27 15.19 3.40 -0.65
CA SER A 27 14.78 3.19 -2.04
C SER A 27 14.34 1.76 -2.30
N GLY A 28 15.19 0.78 -1.98
CA GLY A 28 14.88 -0.63 -2.20
C GLY A 28 13.62 -1.09 -1.45
N ILE A 29 13.46 -0.66 -0.20
CA ILE A 29 12.31 -1.06 0.64
C ILE A 29 11.02 -0.39 0.12
N ILE A 30 11.03 0.93 -0.05
CA ILE A 30 9.84 1.71 -0.39
C ILE A 30 9.41 1.42 -1.84
N PHE A 31 10.30 1.62 -2.82
CA PHE A 31 9.93 1.39 -4.22
C PHE A 31 9.78 -0.09 -4.55
N GLY A 32 10.47 -0.98 -3.86
CA GLY A 32 10.21 -2.42 -3.95
C GLY A 32 8.80 -2.77 -3.50
N HIS A 33 8.32 -2.19 -2.39
CA HIS A 33 6.94 -2.38 -1.94
C HIS A 33 5.92 -1.76 -2.89
N VAL A 34 6.19 -0.55 -3.42
CA VAL A 34 5.36 0.06 -4.46
C VAL A 34 5.22 -0.89 -5.65
N GLY A 35 6.33 -1.37 -6.21
CA GLY A 35 6.30 -2.30 -7.34
C GLY A 35 5.57 -3.61 -7.03
N LEU A 36 5.73 -4.15 -5.82
CA LEU A 36 4.97 -5.31 -5.35
C LEU A 36 3.47 -5.04 -5.40
N VAL A 37 3.01 -3.95 -4.78
CA VAL A 37 1.58 -3.60 -4.68
C VAL A 37 1.00 -3.33 -6.07
N GLN A 38 1.67 -2.54 -6.90
CA GLN A 38 1.22 -2.25 -8.27
C GLN A 38 1.14 -3.52 -9.13
N GLY A 39 2.13 -4.40 -9.00
CA GLY A 39 2.13 -5.70 -9.68
C GLY A 39 0.95 -6.57 -9.26
N LEU A 40 0.58 -6.56 -7.97
CA LEU A 40 -0.60 -7.28 -7.48
C LEU A 40 -1.90 -6.64 -7.98
N ILE A 41 -2.04 -5.32 -7.92
CA ILE A 41 -3.24 -4.61 -8.41
C ILE A 41 -3.48 -4.94 -9.89
N SER A 42 -2.45 -4.87 -10.73
CA SER A 42 -2.56 -5.17 -12.16
C SER A 42 -2.98 -6.62 -12.42
N ARG A 43 -2.50 -7.58 -11.63
CA ARG A 43 -2.87 -9.00 -11.75
C ARG A 43 -4.32 -9.22 -11.32
N LEU A 44 -4.68 -8.72 -10.14
CA LEU A 44 -6.03 -8.88 -9.57
C LEU A 44 -7.10 -8.27 -10.47
N ARG A 45 -6.86 -7.09 -11.05
CA ARG A 45 -7.79 -6.46 -12.01
C ARG A 45 -8.14 -7.39 -13.19
N LYS A 46 -7.19 -8.21 -13.65
CA LYS A 46 -7.39 -9.16 -14.75
C LYS A 46 -8.11 -10.44 -14.34
N GLU A 47 -8.08 -10.77 -13.04
CA GLU A 47 -8.66 -12.00 -12.51
C GLU A 47 -10.12 -11.82 -12.04
N ILE A 48 -10.57 -10.59 -11.77
CA ILE A 48 -11.93 -10.32 -11.31
C ILE A 48 -12.93 -10.49 -12.47
N PRO A 49 -13.87 -11.45 -12.40
CA PRO A 49 -14.86 -11.64 -13.46
C PRO A 49 -15.79 -10.44 -13.60
N GLY A 50 -16.12 -10.10 -14.86
CA GLY A 50 -17.06 -9.02 -15.17
C GLY A 50 -16.46 -7.61 -15.12
N VAL A 51 -15.21 -7.47 -14.70
CA VAL A 51 -14.46 -6.21 -14.82
C VAL A 51 -13.90 -6.11 -16.24
N THR A 52 -14.23 -5.02 -16.92
CA THR A 52 -13.77 -4.71 -18.28
C THR A 52 -12.93 -3.44 -18.34
N ASP A 53 -13.01 -2.59 -17.31
CA ASP A 53 -12.22 -1.37 -17.15
C ASP A 53 -11.57 -1.29 -15.75
N GLU A 54 -10.35 -0.75 -15.69
CA GLU A 54 -9.59 -0.65 -14.43
C GLU A 54 -10.25 0.24 -13.37
N SER A 55 -11.09 1.19 -13.79
CA SER A 55 -11.82 2.10 -12.91
C SER A 55 -12.97 1.43 -12.13
N GLU A 56 -13.39 0.24 -12.55
CA GLU A 56 -14.44 -0.54 -11.87
C GLU A 56 -13.96 -1.15 -10.54
N VAL A 57 -12.64 -1.31 -10.38
CA VAL A 57 -12.03 -1.85 -9.16
C VAL A 57 -11.56 -0.70 -8.27
N LYS A 58 -12.22 -0.54 -7.12
CA LYS A 58 -11.81 0.43 -6.11
C LYS A 58 -10.61 -0.06 -5.30
N ILE A 59 -9.59 0.77 -5.18
CA ILE A 59 -8.38 0.48 -4.42
C ILE A 59 -8.35 1.40 -3.20
N ILE A 60 -8.47 0.80 -2.02
CA ILE A 60 -8.53 1.50 -0.73
C ILE A 60 -7.38 1.01 0.14
N ALA A 61 -6.58 1.94 0.66
CA ALA A 61 -5.55 1.64 1.64
C ALA A 61 -6.08 1.83 3.07
N HIS A 62 -5.62 1.00 3.99
CA HIS A 62 -5.89 1.14 5.41
C HIS A 62 -4.65 0.73 6.23
N GLY A 63 -4.66 1.01 7.54
CA GLY A 63 -3.54 0.74 8.42
C GLY A 63 -2.48 1.84 8.45
N GLY A 64 -1.55 1.75 9.40
CA GLY A 64 -0.66 2.87 9.77
C GLY A 64 0.33 3.33 8.67
N LEU A 65 0.59 2.51 7.65
CA LEU A 65 1.42 2.89 6.51
C LEU A 65 0.60 3.39 5.31
N GLY A 66 -0.73 3.30 5.36
CA GLY A 66 -1.59 3.69 4.23
C GLY A 66 -1.39 5.15 3.82
N GLU A 67 -1.32 6.07 4.79
CA GLU A 67 -1.08 7.49 4.53
C GLU A 67 0.32 7.77 3.96
N LEU A 68 1.31 6.99 4.36
CA LEU A 68 2.68 7.11 3.86
C LEU A 68 2.80 6.62 2.41
N MET A 69 2.11 5.54 2.07
CA MET A 69 2.25 4.85 0.80
C MET A 69 1.30 5.39 -0.28
N ALA A 70 0.11 5.88 0.09
CA ALA A 70 -0.86 6.39 -0.88
C ALA A 70 -0.33 7.47 -1.83
N PRO A 71 0.47 8.46 -1.37
CA PRO A 71 1.04 9.47 -2.27
C PRO A 71 2.00 8.93 -3.33
N ILE A 72 2.55 7.72 -3.13
CA ILE A 72 3.56 7.11 -4.01
C ILE A 72 3.05 5.86 -4.74
N ILE A 73 1.78 5.48 -4.56
CA ILE A 73 1.09 4.42 -5.28
C ILE A 73 -0.16 5.03 -5.93
N PRO A 74 -0.06 5.50 -7.19
CA PRO A 74 -1.14 6.23 -7.86
C PRO A 74 -2.47 5.47 -7.96
N GLU A 75 -2.44 4.15 -7.90
CA GLU A 75 -3.62 3.29 -7.97
C GLU A 75 -4.51 3.41 -6.72
N ILE A 76 -3.97 3.83 -5.57
CA ILE A 76 -4.74 4.00 -4.33
C ILE A 76 -5.61 5.25 -4.45
N GLN A 77 -6.93 5.07 -4.37
CA GLN A 77 -7.90 6.15 -4.52
C GLN A 77 -8.27 6.79 -3.18
N HIS A 78 -8.31 5.99 -2.11
CA HIS A 78 -8.71 6.43 -0.78
C HIS A 78 -7.87 5.77 0.31
N VAL A 79 -7.63 6.51 1.39
CA VAL A 79 -7.09 5.96 2.65
C VAL A 79 -8.22 5.99 3.69
N ASN A 80 -8.57 4.82 4.24
CA ASN A 80 -9.53 4.71 5.33
C ASN A 80 -8.87 4.05 6.57
N PRO A 81 -8.46 4.83 7.59
CA PRO A 81 -7.84 4.29 8.79
C PRO A 81 -8.81 3.49 9.68
N PHE A 82 -10.13 3.67 9.53
CA PHE A 82 -11.16 3.07 10.37
C PHE A 82 -11.86 1.88 9.73
N LEU A 83 -11.41 1.44 8.54
CA LEU A 83 -12.05 0.36 7.77
C LEU A 83 -12.37 -0.90 8.60
N PRO A 84 -11.47 -1.40 9.49
CA PRO A 84 -11.81 -2.55 10.34
C PRO A 84 -12.92 -2.25 11.36
N LEU A 85 -12.94 -1.05 11.94
CA LEU A 85 -13.93 -0.65 12.94
C LEU A 85 -15.31 -0.45 12.29
N GLU A 86 -15.35 0.10 11.08
CA GLU A 86 -16.57 0.17 10.27
C GLU A 86 -17.14 -1.23 10.01
N GLY A 87 -16.28 -2.19 9.64
CA GLY A 87 -16.66 -3.58 9.46
C GLY A 87 -17.29 -4.20 10.72
N LEU A 88 -16.66 -3.99 11.88
CA LEU A 88 -17.19 -4.46 13.17
C LEU A 88 -18.55 -3.81 13.50
N ARG A 89 -18.69 -2.51 13.27
CA ARG A 89 -19.95 -1.79 13.49
C ARG A 89 -21.08 -2.33 12.59
N LEU A 90 -20.79 -2.59 11.32
CA LEU A 90 -21.75 -3.15 10.37
C LEU A 90 -22.16 -4.59 10.75
N ALA A 91 -21.19 -5.42 11.13
CA ALA A 91 -21.45 -6.78 11.59
C ALA A 91 -22.33 -6.79 12.85
N TYR A 92 -22.02 -5.95 13.83
CA TYR A 92 -22.83 -5.83 15.05
C TYR A 92 -24.27 -5.40 14.74
N ALA A 93 -24.45 -4.37 13.90
CA ALA A 93 -25.78 -3.90 13.51
C ALA A 93 -26.60 -5.00 12.81
N ARG A 94 -25.97 -5.82 11.97
CA ARG A 94 -26.62 -6.95 11.29
C ARG A 94 -27.02 -8.09 12.24
N LEU A 95 -26.30 -8.29 13.33
CA LEU A 95 -26.60 -9.35 14.32
C LEU A 95 -27.67 -8.94 15.35
N ARG A 96 -27.96 -7.65 15.46
CA ARG A 96 -28.90 -7.06 16.43
C ARG A 96 -30.23 -6.64 15.80
N GLY A 97 -30.32 -6.60 14.47
CA GLY A 97 -31.56 -6.49 13.71
C GLY A 97 -32.08 -7.86 13.32
#